data_AF-A0A068NXJ8-F1
#
_entry.id   AF-A0A068NXJ8-F1
#
_cell.length_a   1.000
_cell.length_b   1.000
_cell.length_c   1.000
_cell.angle_alpha   90.00
_cell.angle_beta   90.00
_cell.angle_gamma   90.00
#
_symmetry.space_group_name_H-M   'P 1'
#
loop_
_entity.id
_entity.type
_entity.pdbx_description
1 polymer ?
#
loop_
_entity_poly.entity_id
_entity_poly.type
_entity_poly.pdbx_seq_one_letter_code
_entity_poly.pdbx_strand_id
1 'polypeptide(L)'
;MMPFFAQLDPKTIWNAPNGSSQLWMMIILALLAMVALTFGLMRAPTQLRRPIVAGVTFISGLFYVLYWLYPQPIARSVPDDKPRNFSEAVGFWIADAQPVVANISNIVAGFLIGLGIYSLLRIHLRKLFKQQKDWFFSLVLVVSLVSMTLFGYWDWVNRQGPAGGAIPYIPGPGWGFQQYARDLLFDGLLQQMDAAMFSIVAFYIMSAGYRAFRARSIEATILLITALVVLLSFMGVIQFAWDGMIKNQAHQNPDAFIQNFRLTEVYGWIRKTIQTPAILGIDFGVGIGLMAMGLRIWLSLERTGGTD
;
A
#
# COMPACT_ATOMS: atom_id res chain seq x y z
N MET A 1 -30.87 -6.55 -21.10
CA MET A 1 -31.69 -6.07 -19.96
C MET A 1 -30.90 -6.31 -18.69
N MET A 2 -30.20 -5.29 -18.20
CA MET A 2 -29.49 -5.37 -16.91
C MET A 2 -30.51 -5.16 -15.79
N PRO A 3 -30.45 -5.91 -14.67
CA PRO A 3 -31.30 -5.61 -13.54
C PRO A 3 -30.80 -4.30 -12.91
N PHE A 4 -31.72 -3.34 -12.82
CA PHE A 4 -31.65 -2.20 -11.93
C PHE A 4 -31.41 -2.71 -10.50
N PHE A 5 -30.17 -2.70 -10.04
CA PHE A 5 -29.88 -2.80 -8.62
C PHE A 5 -30.32 -1.48 -7.98
N ALA A 6 -31.57 -1.43 -7.54
CA ALA A 6 -31.99 -0.52 -6.49
C ALA A 6 -31.31 -0.97 -5.20
N GLN A 7 -30.04 -0.62 -5.05
CA GLN A 7 -29.30 -0.78 -3.81
C GLN A 7 -29.73 0.36 -2.89
N LEU A 8 -30.86 0.17 -2.21
CA LEU A 8 -31.28 1.06 -1.12
C LEU A 8 -30.48 0.67 0.13
N ASP A 9 -29.19 1.02 0.11
CA ASP A 9 -28.30 0.93 1.26
C ASP A 9 -28.74 1.93 2.36
N PRO A 10 -28.46 1.66 3.64
CA PRO A 10 -28.76 2.60 4.72
C PRO A 10 -28.13 3.97 4.42
N LYS A 11 -28.94 5.02 4.52
CA LYS A 11 -28.57 6.40 4.15
C LYS A 11 -27.53 6.98 5.10
N THR A 12 -26.26 6.76 4.83
CA THR A 12 -25.18 7.54 5.43
C THR A 12 -24.87 8.76 4.56
N ILE A 13 -24.13 9.73 5.11
CA ILE A 13 -23.70 10.92 4.36
C ILE A 13 -22.77 10.61 3.18
N TRP A 14 -22.28 9.37 3.09
CA TRP A 14 -21.29 8.92 2.11
C TRP A 14 -21.91 8.12 0.96
N ASN A 15 -23.14 7.61 1.14
CA ASN A 15 -23.82 6.77 0.17
C ASN A 15 -25.23 7.33 -0.11
N ALA A 16 -25.32 8.16 -1.16
CA ALA A 16 -26.58 8.72 -1.64
C ALA A 16 -26.89 8.18 -3.04
N PRO A 17 -28.15 7.83 -3.36
CA PRO A 17 -28.52 7.31 -4.67
C PRO A 17 -28.09 8.24 -5.81
N ASN A 18 -27.58 7.65 -6.88
CA ASN A 18 -27.18 8.38 -8.09
C ASN A 18 -28.36 9.19 -8.64
N GLY A 19 -28.14 10.48 -8.90
CA GLY A 19 -29.17 11.38 -9.42
C GLY A 19 -30.17 11.91 -8.38
N SER A 20 -30.03 11.57 -7.09
CA SER A 20 -30.85 12.15 -6.03
C SER A 20 -30.49 13.60 -5.73
N SER A 21 -31.47 14.41 -5.31
CA SER A 21 -31.25 15.80 -4.85
C SER A 21 -30.32 15.86 -3.63
N GLN A 22 -30.35 14.82 -2.79
CA GLN A 22 -29.48 14.67 -1.63
C GLN A 22 -28.01 14.57 -2.02
N LEU A 23 -27.68 13.76 -3.05
CA LEU A 23 -26.31 13.65 -3.56
C LEU A 23 -25.79 15.00 -4.07
N TRP A 24 -26.58 15.71 -4.87
CA TRP A 24 -26.21 17.02 -5.39
C TRP A 24 -26.00 18.05 -4.27
N MET A 25 -26.86 18.04 -3.25
CA MET A 25 -26.70 18.90 -2.07
C MET A 25 -25.40 18.59 -1.32
N MET A 26 -25.08 17.31 -1.11
CA MET A 26 -23.84 16.89 -0.45
C MET A 26 -22.60 17.31 -1.24
N ILE A 27 -22.61 17.19 -2.56
CA ILE A 27 -21.52 17.64 -3.44
C ILE A 27 -21.32 19.15 -3.31
N ILE A 28 -22.40 19.94 -3.38
CA ILE A 28 -22.33 21.40 -3.24
C ILE A 28 -21.78 21.80 -1.87
N LEU A 29 -22.29 21.18 -0.79
CA LEU A 29 -21.80 21.44 0.56
C LEU A 29 -20.33 21.06 0.72
N ALA A 30 -19.91 19.92 0.19
CA ALA A 30 -18.52 19.48 0.23
C ALA A 30 -17.59 20.45 -0.53
N LEU A 31 -18.01 20.92 -1.72
CA LEU A 31 -17.28 21.92 -2.49
C LEU A 31 -17.16 23.25 -1.74
N LEU A 32 -18.25 23.76 -1.18
CA LEU A 32 -18.24 24.99 -0.38
C LEU A 32 -17.34 24.85 0.85
N ALA A 33 -17.40 23.71 1.55
CA ALA A 33 -16.52 23.42 2.68
C ALA A 33 -15.05 23.37 2.25
N MET A 34 -14.74 22.75 1.10
CA MET A 34 -13.39 22.66 0.56
C MET A 34 -12.85 24.05 0.17
N VAL A 35 -13.66 24.88 -0.48
CA VAL A 35 -13.28 26.27 -0.82
C VAL A 35 -13.05 27.09 0.45
N ALA A 36 -13.95 27.00 1.43
CA ALA A 36 -13.80 27.69 2.71
C ALA A 36 -12.55 27.24 3.47
N LEU A 37 -12.26 25.93 3.50
CA LEU A 37 -11.07 25.35 4.11
C LEU A 37 -9.81 25.85 3.41
N THR A 38 -9.78 25.83 2.07
CA THR A 38 -8.62 26.30 1.28
C THR A 38 -8.35 27.78 1.57
N PHE A 39 -9.39 28.60 1.61
CA PHE A 39 -9.28 30.02 1.93
C PHE A 39 -8.84 30.28 3.37
N GLY A 40 -9.35 29.50 4.32
CA GLY A 40 -8.92 29.53 5.71
C GLY A 40 -7.44 29.15 5.87
N LEU A 41 -6.98 28.13 5.13
CA LEU A 41 -5.58 27.72 5.10
C LEU A 41 -4.66 28.76 4.45
N MET A 42 -5.10 29.41 3.37
CA MET A 42 -4.33 30.49 2.74
C MET A 42 -4.14 31.69 3.67
N ARG A 43 -5.13 31.97 4.52
CA ARG A 43 -5.07 33.04 5.52
C ARG A 43 -4.47 32.62 6.86
N ALA A 44 -4.11 31.34 7.01
CA ALA A 44 -3.57 30.85 8.26
C ALA A 44 -2.19 31.49 8.56
N PRO A 45 -1.99 32.03 9.78
CA PRO A 45 -0.71 32.60 10.18
C PRO A 45 0.39 31.53 10.14
N THR A 46 1.62 31.94 9.86
CA THR A 46 2.77 31.03 9.63
C THR A 46 3.04 30.09 10.81
N GLN A 47 2.71 30.51 12.03
CA GLN A 47 2.83 29.72 13.25
C GLN A 47 1.85 28.53 13.29
N LEU A 48 0.66 28.67 12.71
CA LEU A 48 -0.37 27.61 12.71
C LEU A 48 -0.17 26.59 11.60
N ARG A 49 0.67 26.85 10.60
CA ARG A 49 0.86 25.92 9.48
C ARG A 49 1.40 24.56 9.90
N ARG A 50 2.33 24.51 10.86
CA ARG A 50 2.88 23.26 11.42
C ARG A 50 1.84 22.42 12.18
N PRO A 51 1.10 22.96 13.17
CA PRO A 51 0.08 22.18 13.86
C PRO A 51 -1.09 21.80 12.95
N ILE A 52 -1.43 22.63 11.95
CA ILE A 52 -2.42 22.26 10.92
C ILE A 52 -1.97 21.00 10.17
N VAL A 53 -0.71 20.96 9.69
CA VAL A 53 -0.17 19.78 9.00
C VAL A 53 -0.26 18.55 9.87
N ALA A 54 0.20 18.67 11.12
CA ALA A 54 0.20 17.58 12.07
C ALA A 54 -1.23 17.09 12.34
N GLY A 55 -2.18 18.00 12.54
CA GLY A 55 -3.59 17.68 12.77
C GLY A 55 -4.25 17.00 11.57
N VAL A 56 -4.08 17.53 10.36
CA VAL A 56 -4.65 16.93 9.14
C VAL A 56 -4.06 15.54 8.88
N THR A 57 -2.74 15.39 9.02
CA THR A 57 -2.08 14.09 8.83
C THR A 57 -2.53 13.09 9.90
N PHE A 58 -2.63 13.54 11.16
CA PHE A 58 -3.11 12.72 12.26
C PHE A 58 -4.55 12.25 12.03
N ILE A 59 -5.46 13.14 11.61
CA ILE A 59 -6.86 12.79 11.31
C ILE A 59 -6.93 11.82 10.12
N SER A 60 -6.17 12.07 9.06
CA SER A 60 -6.10 11.21 7.89
C SER A 60 -5.63 9.80 8.23
N GLY A 61 -4.61 9.68 9.09
CA GLY A 61 -4.13 8.38 9.56
C GLY A 61 -5.12 7.71 10.52
N LEU A 62 -5.66 8.47 11.46
CA LEU A 62 -6.62 7.99 12.46
C LEU A 62 -7.81 7.29 11.80
N PHE A 63 -8.29 7.78 10.65
CA PHE A 63 -9.35 7.12 9.89
C PHE A 63 -9.03 5.66 9.56
N TYR A 64 -7.84 5.37 9.04
CA TYR A 64 -7.45 4.00 8.69
C TYR A 64 -7.23 3.10 9.90
N VAL A 65 -6.74 3.67 11.02
CA VAL A 65 -6.65 2.95 12.30
C VAL A 65 -8.04 2.56 12.78
N LEU A 66 -8.99 3.50 12.74
CA LEU A 66 -10.37 3.24 13.10
C LEU A 66 -11.00 2.22 12.15
N TYR A 67 -10.78 2.32 10.85
CA TYR A 67 -11.29 1.32 9.89
C TYR A 67 -10.81 -0.10 10.20
N TRP A 68 -9.56 -0.27 10.61
CA TRP A 68 -9.00 -1.59 10.88
C TRP A 68 -9.29 -2.11 12.30
N LEU A 69 -9.27 -1.24 13.30
CA LEU A 69 -9.49 -1.61 14.71
C LEU A 69 -10.97 -1.75 15.04
N TYR A 70 -11.83 -0.99 14.37
CA TYR A 70 -13.26 -0.96 14.68
C TYR A 70 -13.97 -2.19 14.09
N PRO A 71 -14.90 -2.83 14.85
CA PRO A 71 -15.63 -4.00 14.36
C PRO A 71 -16.35 -3.73 13.03
N GLN A 72 -16.14 -4.63 12.07
CA GLN A 72 -16.83 -4.55 10.79
C GLN A 72 -18.30 -4.93 10.96
N PRO A 73 -19.23 -4.27 10.25
CA PRO A 73 -20.65 -4.61 10.34
C PRO A 73 -20.93 -6.02 9.80
N ILE A 74 -21.77 -6.79 10.49
CA ILE A 74 -21.95 -8.22 10.24
C ILE A 74 -22.76 -8.50 8.96
N ALA A 75 -23.73 -7.65 8.62
CA ALA A 75 -24.72 -7.91 7.56
C ALA A 75 -24.90 -6.77 6.54
N ARG A 76 -23.86 -5.94 6.36
CA ARG A 76 -23.88 -4.81 5.40
C ARG A 76 -24.09 -5.21 3.92
N SER A 77 -23.89 -6.48 3.57
CA SER A 77 -24.14 -6.99 2.23
C SER A 77 -25.63 -7.16 1.90
N VAL A 78 -26.52 -7.03 2.89
CA VAL A 78 -27.98 -7.14 2.71
C VAL A 78 -28.56 -5.75 2.43
N PRO A 79 -29.23 -5.52 1.27
CA PRO A 79 -29.91 -4.26 1.00
C PRO A 79 -30.98 -4.02 2.08
N ASP A 80 -30.93 -2.85 2.75
CA ASP A 80 -31.84 -2.40 3.82
C ASP A 80 -31.52 -2.86 5.27
N ASP A 81 -30.32 -3.39 5.55
CA ASP A 81 -29.90 -3.60 6.94
C ASP A 81 -29.62 -2.26 7.65
N LYS A 82 -30.18 -2.09 8.85
CA LYS A 82 -30.01 -0.89 9.67
C LYS A 82 -29.17 -1.23 10.89
N PRO A 83 -28.29 -0.31 11.33
CA PRO A 83 -27.45 -0.57 12.49
C PRO A 83 -28.33 -0.82 13.73
N ARG A 84 -28.11 -1.95 14.40
CA ARG A 84 -28.88 -2.38 15.57
C ARG A 84 -28.49 -1.59 16.80
N ASN A 85 -27.20 -1.22 16.90
CA ASN A 85 -26.61 -0.51 18.04
C ASN A 85 -25.73 0.66 17.59
N PHE A 86 -25.36 1.54 18.52
CA PHE A 86 -24.44 2.66 18.27
C PHE A 86 -23.09 2.17 17.70
N SER A 87 -22.55 1.07 18.23
CA SER A 87 -21.30 0.51 17.71
C SER A 87 -21.44 0.10 16.25
N GLU A 88 -22.51 -0.58 15.90
CA GLU A 88 -22.78 -0.96 14.52
C GLU A 88 -22.98 0.29 13.63
N ALA A 89 -23.65 1.34 14.11
CA ALA A 89 -23.82 2.59 13.37
C ALA A 89 -22.50 3.27 13.02
N VAL A 90 -21.54 3.27 13.95
CA VAL A 90 -20.17 3.78 13.71
C VAL A 90 -19.45 2.89 12.69
N GLY A 91 -19.58 1.57 12.80
CA GLY A 91 -19.01 0.63 11.83
C GLY A 91 -19.55 0.84 10.41
N PHE A 92 -20.87 1.03 10.27
CA PHE A 92 -21.52 1.36 9.00
C PHE A 92 -20.97 2.69 8.44
N TRP A 93 -20.88 3.74 9.26
CA TRP A 93 -20.34 5.04 8.82
C TRP A 93 -18.89 4.94 8.33
N ILE A 94 -18.02 4.26 9.09
CA ILE A 94 -16.59 4.12 8.75
C ILE A 94 -16.42 3.33 7.44
N ALA A 95 -17.14 2.22 7.29
CA ALA A 95 -17.05 1.42 6.07
C ALA A 95 -17.73 2.10 4.86
N ASP A 96 -18.70 3.00 5.05
CA ASP A 96 -19.29 3.80 3.96
C ASP A 96 -18.37 4.94 3.53
N ALA A 97 -17.62 5.51 4.48
CA ALA A 97 -16.60 6.51 4.21
C ALA A 97 -15.38 5.92 3.48
N GLN A 98 -15.06 4.64 3.69
CA GLN A 98 -13.86 4.00 3.15
C GLN A 98 -13.68 4.18 1.64
N PRO A 99 -14.66 3.91 0.75
CA PRO A 99 -14.47 4.08 -0.69
C PRO A 99 -14.23 5.53 -1.08
N VAL A 100 -14.89 6.49 -0.42
CA VAL A 100 -14.69 7.93 -0.66
C VAL A 100 -13.28 8.35 -0.25
N VAL A 101 -12.84 7.96 0.95
CA VAL A 101 -11.49 8.26 1.46
C VAL A 101 -10.43 7.58 0.58
N ALA A 102 -10.65 6.34 0.16
CA ALA A 102 -9.74 5.62 -0.74
C ALA A 102 -9.59 6.34 -2.09
N ASN A 103 -10.67 6.86 -2.66
CA ASN A 103 -10.62 7.64 -3.90
C ASN A 103 -9.81 8.93 -3.73
N ILE A 104 -9.98 9.66 -2.62
CA ILE A 104 -9.17 10.84 -2.31
C ILE A 104 -7.69 10.45 -2.18
N SER A 105 -7.39 9.38 -1.44
CA SER A 105 -6.03 8.87 -1.27
C SER A 105 -5.39 8.47 -2.62
N ASN A 106 -6.15 7.85 -3.53
CA ASN A 106 -5.66 7.50 -4.87
C ASN A 106 -5.34 8.75 -5.71
N ILE A 107 -6.18 9.79 -5.63
CA ILE A 107 -5.93 11.07 -6.30
C ILE A 107 -4.64 11.71 -5.75
N VAL A 108 -4.51 11.78 -4.42
CA VAL A 108 -3.32 12.32 -3.76
C VAL A 108 -2.07 11.52 -4.13
N ALA A 109 -2.15 10.18 -4.11
CA ALA A 109 -1.06 9.30 -4.52
C ALA A 109 -0.63 9.55 -5.97
N GLY A 110 -1.58 9.77 -6.89
CA GLY A 110 -1.29 10.15 -8.27
C GLY A 110 -0.49 11.46 -8.38
N PHE A 111 -0.88 12.50 -7.63
CA PHE A 111 -0.11 13.75 -7.57
C PHE A 111 1.27 13.56 -6.94
N LEU A 112 1.39 12.74 -5.90
CA LEU A 112 2.67 12.44 -5.26
C LEU A 112 3.64 11.74 -6.22
N ILE A 113 3.15 10.80 -7.04
CA ILE A 113 3.96 10.16 -8.08
C ILE A 113 4.48 11.21 -9.07
N GLY A 114 3.61 12.12 -9.54
CA GLY A 114 4.01 13.20 -10.43
C GLY A 114 5.07 14.14 -9.83
N LEU A 115 4.90 14.53 -8.56
CA LEU A 115 5.88 15.33 -7.82
C LEU A 115 7.21 14.58 -7.64
N GLY A 116 7.16 13.28 -7.35
CA GLY A 116 8.34 12.42 -7.24
C GLY A 116 9.15 12.37 -8.54
N ILE A 117 8.48 12.12 -9.66
CA ILE A 117 9.09 12.11 -10.99
C ILE A 117 9.68 13.49 -11.31
N TYR A 118 8.93 14.58 -11.08
CA TYR A 118 9.40 15.93 -11.34
C TYR A 118 10.65 16.28 -10.52
N SER A 119 10.63 15.96 -9.22
CA SER A 119 11.77 16.22 -8.32
C SER A 119 13.02 15.48 -8.78
N LEU A 120 12.89 14.19 -9.08
CA LEU A 120 13.98 13.33 -9.55
C LEU A 120 14.54 13.85 -10.88
N LEU A 121 13.67 14.10 -11.87
CA LEU A 121 14.09 14.63 -13.17
C LEU A 121 14.76 16.00 -13.03
N ARG A 122 14.22 16.92 -12.23
CA ARG A 122 14.80 18.25 -12.03
C ARG A 122 16.23 18.19 -11.50
N ILE A 123 16.51 17.31 -10.54
CA ILE A 123 17.84 17.14 -9.94
C ILE A 123 18.80 16.51 -10.95
N HIS A 124 18.41 15.38 -11.55
CA HIS A 124 19.30 14.62 -12.44
C HIS A 124 19.52 15.29 -13.80
N LEU A 125 18.51 15.94 -14.38
CA LEU A 125 18.66 16.72 -15.61
C LEU A 125 19.57 17.93 -15.38
N ARG A 126 19.40 18.66 -14.26
CA ARG A 126 20.31 19.76 -13.92
C ARG A 126 21.75 19.28 -13.76
N LYS A 127 21.95 18.13 -13.11
CA LYS A 127 23.26 17.50 -12.93
C LYS A 127 23.91 17.11 -14.27
N LEU A 128 23.10 16.60 -15.20
CA LEU A 128 23.48 16.22 -16.55
C LEU A 128 23.88 17.45 -17.39
N PHE A 129 23.03 18.47 -17.45
CA PHE A 129 23.29 19.69 -18.23
C PHE A 129 24.49 20.49 -17.72
N LYS A 130 24.69 20.51 -16.39
CA LYS A 130 25.84 21.19 -15.77
C LYS A 130 27.09 20.31 -15.67
N GLN A 131 27.05 19.08 -16.21
CA GLN A 131 28.15 18.10 -16.17
C GLN A 131 28.84 18.00 -14.80
N GLN A 132 28.06 17.98 -13.73
CA GLN A 132 28.60 17.92 -12.38
C GLN A 132 29.26 16.54 -12.12
N LYS A 133 30.00 16.43 -11.03
CA LYS A 133 30.60 15.15 -10.61
C LYS A 133 29.57 14.02 -10.63
N ASP A 134 29.91 12.88 -11.23
CA ASP A 134 29.04 11.70 -11.34
C ASP A 134 27.78 11.92 -12.21
N TRP A 135 27.85 12.80 -13.22
CA TRP A 135 26.75 13.05 -14.17
C TRP A 135 26.40 11.80 -14.99
N PHE A 136 27.36 10.93 -15.27
CA PHE A 136 27.15 9.70 -16.05
C PHE A 136 26.06 8.80 -15.43
N PHE A 137 26.06 8.62 -14.10
CA PHE A 137 25.00 7.87 -13.43
C PHE A 137 23.62 8.54 -13.55
N SER A 138 23.59 9.87 -13.67
CA SER A 138 22.34 10.60 -13.92
C SER A 138 21.85 10.42 -15.36
N LEU A 139 22.77 10.31 -16.33
CA LEU A 139 22.42 9.94 -17.70
C LEU A 139 21.80 8.53 -17.74
N VAL A 140 22.46 7.55 -17.10
CA VAL A 140 21.95 6.17 -17.04
C VAL A 140 20.54 6.15 -16.42
N LEU A 141 20.33 6.83 -15.30
CA LEU A 141 19.02 6.91 -14.67
C LEU A 141 17.94 7.53 -15.57
N VAL A 142 18.23 8.65 -16.25
CA VAL A 142 17.27 9.30 -17.14
C VAL A 142 16.95 8.41 -18.33
N VAL A 143 17.96 7.78 -18.95
CA VAL A 143 17.77 6.87 -20.08
C VAL A 143 16.93 5.66 -19.66
N SER A 144 17.25 5.03 -18.53
CA SER A 144 16.48 3.88 -18.00
C SER A 144 15.03 4.25 -17.68
N LEU A 145 14.80 5.43 -17.08
CA LEU A 145 13.45 5.91 -16.79
C LEU A 145 12.64 6.11 -18.08
N VAL A 146 13.24 6.75 -19.09
CA VAL A 146 12.58 7.01 -20.37
C VAL A 146 12.33 5.71 -21.12
N SER A 147 13.33 4.82 -21.25
CA SER A 147 13.16 3.54 -21.93
C SER A 147 12.08 2.69 -21.28
N MET A 148 12.09 2.58 -19.94
CA MET A 148 11.10 1.80 -19.21
C MET A 148 9.69 2.37 -19.37
N THR A 149 9.54 3.70 -19.33
CA THR A 149 8.25 4.37 -19.55
C THR A 149 7.73 4.12 -20.98
N LEU A 150 8.59 4.24 -21.99
CA LEU A 150 8.22 4.04 -23.39
C LEU A 150 7.80 2.60 -23.67
N PHE A 151 8.63 1.61 -23.30
CA PHE A 151 8.32 0.20 -23.54
C PHE A 151 7.15 -0.30 -22.69
N GLY A 152 7.04 0.15 -21.43
CA GLY A 152 5.91 -0.18 -20.56
C GLY A 152 4.59 0.38 -21.10
N TYR A 153 4.58 1.64 -21.55
CA TYR A 153 3.39 2.25 -22.15
C TYR A 153 3.03 1.60 -23.49
N TRP A 154 4.02 1.35 -24.35
CA TRP A 154 3.79 0.71 -25.65
C TRP A 154 3.23 -0.71 -25.49
N ASP A 155 3.76 -1.48 -24.55
CA ASP A 155 3.22 -2.79 -24.19
C ASP A 155 1.78 -2.68 -23.68
N TRP A 156 1.48 -1.72 -22.80
CA TRP A 156 0.13 -1.48 -22.27
C TRP A 156 -0.88 -1.14 -23.38
N VAL A 157 -0.54 -0.24 -24.32
CA VAL A 157 -1.42 0.12 -25.45
C VAL A 157 -1.75 -1.10 -26.30
N ASN A 158 -0.76 -1.95 -26.59
CA ASN A 158 -0.96 -3.14 -27.42
C ASN A 158 -1.74 -4.25 -26.72
N ARG A 159 -1.86 -4.20 -25.39
CA ARG A 159 -2.61 -5.18 -24.58
C ARG A 159 -4.02 -4.74 -24.24
N GLN A 160 -4.53 -3.66 -24.81
CA GLN A 160 -5.92 -3.26 -24.60
C GLN A 160 -6.86 -4.26 -25.28
N GLY A 161 -7.51 -5.11 -24.48
CA GLY A 161 -8.55 -6.01 -24.98
C GLY A 161 -9.81 -5.26 -25.40
N PRO A 162 -10.79 -5.93 -26.06
CA PRO A 162 -12.02 -5.32 -26.55
C PRO A 162 -12.88 -4.59 -25.49
N ALA A 163 -12.63 -4.85 -24.20
CA ALA A 163 -13.32 -4.23 -23.06
C ALA A 163 -12.44 -3.24 -22.27
N GLY A 164 -11.29 -2.80 -22.81
CA GLY A 164 -10.38 -1.86 -22.13
C GLY A 164 -9.57 -2.46 -20.97
N GLY A 165 -9.72 -3.76 -20.70
CA GLY A 165 -8.88 -4.49 -19.75
C GLY A 165 -7.56 -4.91 -20.40
N ALA A 166 -6.45 -4.77 -19.67
CA ALA A 166 -5.16 -5.31 -20.10
C ALA A 166 -5.24 -6.84 -20.18
N ILE A 167 -4.92 -7.42 -21.34
CA ILE A 167 -4.83 -8.88 -21.49
C ILE A 167 -3.75 -9.38 -20.53
N PRO A 168 -4.01 -10.44 -19.73
CA PRO A 168 -3.05 -10.98 -18.78
C PRO A 168 -1.69 -11.25 -19.43
N TYR A 169 -0.62 -10.94 -18.71
CA TYR A 169 0.73 -11.26 -19.17
C TYR A 169 0.92 -12.78 -19.19
N ILE A 170 0.95 -13.36 -20.38
CA ILE A 170 1.23 -14.78 -20.56
C ILE A 170 2.55 -14.89 -21.33
N PRO A 171 3.64 -15.33 -20.68
CA PRO A 171 4.88 -15.67 -21.36
C PRO A 171 4.68 -16.72 -22.43
N GLY A 172 5.06 -16.40 -23.67
CA GLY A 172 4.90 -17.35 -24.76
C GLY A 172 5.38 -16.88 -26.13
N PRO A 173 5.31 -17.77 -27.14
CA PRO A 173 5.88 -17.57 -28.48
C PRO A 173 5.24 -16.46 -29.32
N GLY A 174 4.13 -15.86 -28.86
CA GLY A 174 3.40 -14.80 -29.55
C GLY A 174 3.78 -13.38 -29.14
N TRP A 175 4.87 -13.19 -28.39
CA TRP A 175 5.31 -11.88 -27.94
C TRP A 175 5.88 -11.04 -29.09
N GLY A 176 5.46 -9.79 -29.17
CA GLY A 176 6.11 -8.77 -29.98
C GLY A 176 7.38 -8.26 -29.29
N PHE A 177 8.15 -7.47 -30.04
CA PHE A 177 9.41 -6.88 -29.56
C PHE A 177 9.22 -6.06 -28.27
N GLN A 178 8.13 -5.31 -28.17
CA GLN A 178 7.80 -4.46 -27.01
C GLN A 178 7.58 -5.26 -25.73
N GLN A 179 6.98 -6.46 -25.81
CA GLN A 179 6.79 -7.35 -24.66
C GLN A 179 8.16 -7.83 -24.14
N TYR A 180 9.03 -8.31 -25.04
CA TYR A 180 10.38 -8.76 -24.68
C TYR A 180 11.23 -7.62 -24.12
N ALA A 181 11.17 -6.43 -24.71
CA ALA A 181 11.89 -5.27 -24.21
C ALA A 181 11.42 -4.87 -22.81
N ARG A 182 10.10 -4.84 -22.56
CA ARG A 182 9.54 -4.56 -21.24
C ARG A 182 9.93 -5.63 -20.22
N ASP A 183 9.87 -6.91 -20.57
CA ASP A 183 10.27 -8.03 -19.71
C ASP A 183 11.74 -7.93 -19.30
N LEU A 184 12.62 -7.73 -20.28
CA LEU A 184 14.06 -7.56 -20.03
C LEU A 184 14.34 -6.36 -19.12
N LEU A 185 13.70 -5.21 -19.37
CA LEU A 185 13.92 -4.00 -18.58
C LEU A 185 13.33 -4.11 -17.16
N PHE A 186 12.16 -4.73 -17.01
CA PHE A 186 11.46 -4.81 -15.73
C PHE A 186 11.87 -6.02 -14.91
N ASP A 187 11.58 -7.23 -15.38
CA ASP A 187 11.83 -8.46 -14.64
C ASP A 187 13.33 -8.85 -14.72
N GLY A 188 13.97 -8.57 -15.85
CA GLY A 188 15.40 -8.86 -16.07
C GLY A 188 16.37 -7.89 -15.41
N LEU A 189 16.09 -6.58 -15.41
CA LEU A 189 16.99 -5.57 -14.86
C LEU A 189 16.44 -4.98 -13.57
N LEU A 190 15.33 -4.25 -13.61
CA LEU A 190 14.83 -3.48 -12.46
C LEU A 190 14.59 -4.39 -11.24
N GLN A 191 13.83 -5.47 -11.40
CA GLN A 191 13.49 -6.38 -10.29
C GLN A 191 14.71 -7.10 -9.73
N GLN A 192 15.66 -7.51 -10.58
CA GLN A 192 16.89 -8.16 -10.12
C GLN A 192 17.80 -7.20 -9.36
N MET A 193 17.91 -5.95 -9.83
CA MET A 193 18.68 -4.90 -9.15
C MET A 193 18.03 -4.50 -7.82
N ASP A 194 16.70 -4.38 -7.77
CA ASP A 194 15.95 -4.14 -6.54
C ASP A 194 16.14 -5.29 -5.55
N ALA A 195 16.05 -6.55 -6.01
CA ALA A 195 16.31 -7.72 -5.19
C ALA A 195 17.75 -7.75 -4.64
N ALA A 196 18.74 -7.35 -5.45
CA ALA A 196 20.12 -7.22 -4.99
C ALA A 196 20.27 -6.15 -3.90
N MET A 197 19.65 -4.99 -4.07
CA MET A 197 19.63 -3.92 -3.05
C MET A 197 18.97 -4.40 -1.75
N PHE A 198 17.79 -5.02 -1.84
CA PHE A 198 17.10 -5.60 -0.69
C PHE A 198 17.92 -6.70 -0.02
N SER A 199 18.61 -7.54 -0.79
CA SER A 199 19.49 -8.59 -0.24
C SER A 199 20.67 -7.99 0.52
N ILE A 200 21.29 -6.92 0.02
CA ILE A 200 22.38 -6.22 0.71
C ILE A 200 21.86 -5.60 2.02
N VAL A 201 20.71 -4.93 1.99
CA VAL A 201 20.07 -4.36 3.19
C VAL A 201 19.71 -5.45 4.19
N ALA A 202 19.10 -6.54 3.74
CA ALA A 202 18.77 -7.69 4.58
C ALA A 202 20.01 -8.32 5.21
N PHE A 203 21.11 -8.45 4.44
CA PHE A 203 22.39 -8.92 4.95
C PHE A 203 22.93 -8.01 6.05
N TYR A 204 22.89 -6.68 5.89
CA TYR A 204 23.33 -5.75 6.92
C TYR A 204 22.45 -5.78 8.17
N ILE A 205 21.12 -5.85 8.01
CA ILE A 205 20.18 -6.00 9.13
C ILE A 205 20.44 -7.31 9.86
N MET A 206 20.61 -8.42 9.13
CA MET A 206 20.90 -9.73 9.71
C MET A 206 22.27 -9.73 10.41
N SER A 207 23.30 -9.12 9.84
CA SER A 207 24.64 -9.02 10.45
C SER A 207 24.62 -8.20 11.73
N ALA A 208 23.93 -7.04 11.73
CA ALA A 208 23.71 -6.24 12.92
C ALA A 208 22.89 -6.99 13.96
N GLY A 209 21.80 -7.63 13.53
CA GLY A 209 20.92 -8.46 14.34
C GLY A 209 21.66 -9.61 14.99
N TYR A 210 22.42 -10.41 14.25
CA TYR A 210 23.20 -11.53 14.78
C TYR A 210 24.22 -11.08 15.85
N ARG A 211 24.90 -9.95 15.62
CA ARG A 211 25.81 -9.38 16.62
C ARG A 211 25.08 -8.93 17.89
N ALA A 212 23.86 -8.42 17.76
CA ALA A 212 23.01 -8.02 18.89
C ALA A 212 22.30 -9.21 19.57
N PHE A 213 21.96 -10.27 18.82
CA PHE A 213 21.23 -11.48 19.23
C PHE A 213 22.17 -12.65 19.56
N ARG A 214 23.39 -12.40 20.05
CA ARG A 214 24.21 -13.49 20.61
C ARG A 214 23.37 -14.20 21.67
N ALA A 215 23.01 -15.47 21.43
CA ALA A 215 22.07 -16.26 22.25
C ALA A 215 22.50 -16.23 23.73
N ARG A 216 21.96 -15.25 24.45
CA ARG A 216 22.33 -14.94 25.84
C ARG A 216 21.10 -14.92 26.74
N SER A 217 19.89 -14.96 26.17
CA SER A 217 18.64 -14.96 26.91
C SER A 217 17.67 -16.00 26.36
N ILE A 218 16.73 -16.43 27.20
CA ILE A 218 15.71 -17.42 26.86
C ILE A 218 14.79 -16.86 25.77
N GLU A 219 14.48 -15.56 25.82
CA GLU A 219 13.67 -14.86 24.82
C GLU A 219 14.31 -14.90 23.43
N ALA A 220 15.64 -14.68 23.35
CA ALA A 220 16.37 -14.74 22.09
C ALA A 220 16.35 -16.14 21.48
N THR A 221 16.42 -17.19 22.31
CA THR A 221 16.33 -18.59 21.85
C THR A 221 14.94 -18.93 21.32
N ILE A 222 13.87 -18.47 21.99
CA ILE A 222 12.49 -18.65 21.51
C ILE A 222 12.32 -17.97 20.17
N LEU A 223 12.83 -16.74 20.01
CA LEU A 223 12.78 -16.00 18.75
C LEU A 223 13.56 -16.72 17.65
N LEU A 224 14.74 -17.25 17.94
CA LEU A 224 15.55 -18.01 16.99
C LEU A 224 14.85 -19.29 16.52
N ILE A 225 14.25 -20.06 17.45
CA ILE A 225 13.47 -21.26 17.11
C ILE A 225 12.26 -20.88 16.28
N THR A 226 11.55 -19.82 16.64
CA THR A 226 10.39 -19.31 15.88
C THR A 226 10.80 -18.93 14.46
N ALA A 227 11.91 -18.21 14.30
CA ALA A 227 12.46 -17.84 13.00
C ALA A 227 12.86 -19.07 12.18
N LEU A 228 13.47 -20.08 12.80
CA LEU A 228 13.82 -21.34 12.14
C LEU A 228 12.56 -22.06 11.62
N VAL A 229 11.51 -22.19 12.44
CA VAL A 229 10.24 -22.80 12.02
C VAL A 229 9.62 -22.06 10.84
N VAL A 230 9.63 -20.72 10.87
CA VAL A 230 9.14 -19.89 9.77
C VAL A 230 9.96 -20.10 8.50
N LEU A 231 11.29 -20.15 8.59
CA LEU A 231 12.17 -20.40 7.45
C LEU A 231 11.92 -21.79 6.83
N LEU A 232 11.74 -22.83 7.66
CA LEU A 232 11.41 -24.17 7.20
C LEU A 232 10.04 -24.23 6.50
N SER A 233 9.08 -23.41 6.94
CA SER A 233 7.76 -23.33 6.28
C SER A 233 7.84 -22.74 4.86
N PHE A 234 8.85 -21.94 4.52
CA PHE A 234 9.04 -21.44 3.15
C PHE A 234 9.73 -22.45 2.23
N MET A 235 10.31 -23.53 2.78
CA MET A 235 10.95 -24.58 2.01
C MET A 235 9.91 -25.61 1.58
N GLY A 236 9.40 -25.50 0.35
CA GLY A 236 8.27 -26.31 -0.14
C GLY A 236 8.45 -27.83 0.02
N VAL A 237 9.66 -28.36 -0.15
CA VAL A 237 9.96 -29.79 0.08
C VAL A 237 9.78 -30.18 1.55
N ILE A 238 10.28 -29.37 2.47
CA ILE A 238 10.18 -29.63 3.92
C ILE A 238 8.74 -29.49 4.38
N GLN A 239 8.07 -28.41 3.95
CA GLN A 239 6.67 -28.15 4.27
C GLN A 239 5.78 -29.31 3.79
N PHE A 240 5.97 -29.80 2.56
CA PHE A 240 5.22 -30.93 2.04
C PHE A 240 5.49 -32.23 2.82
N ALA A 241 6.76 -32.56 3.07
CA ALA A 241 7.13 -33.79 3.78
C ALA A 241 6.60 -33.82 5.22
N TRP A 242 6.76 -32.72 5.96
CA TRP A 242 6.29 -32.60 7.34
C TRP A 242 4.77 -32.61 7.42
N ASP A 243 4.08 -31.78 6.63
CA ASP A 243 2.62 -31.75 6.62
C ASP A 243 2.02 -33.09 6.20
N GLY A 244 2.65 -33.80 5.26
CA GLY A 244 2.26 -35.14 4.85
C GLY A 244 2.42 -36.16 5.97
N MET A 245 3.56 -36.15 6.69
CA MET A 245 3.79 -37.02 7.85
C MET A 245 2.74 -36.79 8.94
N ILE A 246 2.45 -35.53 9.28
CA ILE A 246 1.46 -35.18 10.30
C ILE A 246 0.05 -35.62 9.90
N LYS A 247 -0.36 -35.41 8.64
CA LYS A 247 -1.66 -35.87 8.12
C LYS A 247 -1.80 -37.40 8.19
N ASN A 248 -0.73 -38.12 7.88
CA ASN A 248 -0.71 -39.58 7.94
C ASN A 248 -0.81 -40.08 9.39
N GLN A 249 -0.13 -39.44 10.35
CA GLN A 249 -0.25 -39.77 11.77
C GLN A 249 -1.62 -39.41 12.36
N ALA A 250 -2.25 -38.35 11.86
CA ALA A 250 -3.60 -37.93 12.25
C ALA A 250 -4.72 -38.82 11.66
N HIS A 251 -4.39 -39.89 10.92
CA HIS A 251 -5.37 -40.78 10.24
C HIS A 251 -6.40 -40.01 9.40
N GLN A 252 -5.99 -38.90 8.78
CA GLN A 252 -6.89 -38.01 8.03
C GLN A 252 -8.08 -37.44 8.83
N ASN A 253 -8.08 -37.55 10.16
CA ASN A 253 -9.09 -36.91 10.98
C ASN A 253 -8.84 -35.38 10.99
N PRO A 254 -9.81 -34.55 10.54
CA PRO A 254 -9.66 -33.11 10.52
C PRO A 254 -9.52 -32.48 11.91
N ASP A 255 -10.09 -33.11 12.94
CA ASP A 255 -10.18 -32.55 14.30
C ASP A 255 -9.05 -33.04 15.23
N ALA A 256 -8.10 -33.82 14.70
CA ALA A 256 -6.99 -34.34 15.50
C ALA A 256 -6.05 -33.20 15.92
N PHE A 257 -5.76 -33.09 17.21
CA PHE A 257 -4.85 -32.08 17.79
C PHE A 257 -3.48 -32.01 17.08
N ILE A 258 -3.00 -33.13 16.56
CA ILE A 258 -1.70 -33.22 15.88
C ILE A 258 -1.67 -32.38 14.58
N GLN A 259 -2.83 -32.13 13.95
CA GLN A 259 -2.93 -31.26 12.77
C GLN A 259 -2.45 -29.82 13.02
N ASN A 260 -2.51 -29.35 14.28
CA ASN A 260 -2.03 -28.02 14.66
C ASN A 260 -0.51 -27.87 14.55
N PHE A 261 0.26 -28.97 14.52
CA PHE A 261 1.72 -28.96 14.37
C PHE A 261 2.19 -29.01 12.91
N ARG A 262 1.27 -28.93 11.95
CA ARG A 262 1.63 -28.72 10.55
C ARG A 262 2.37 -27.41 10.42
N LEU A 263 3.44 -27.39 9.62
CA LEU A 263 4.25 -26.19 9.43
C LEU A 263 3.40 -25.05 8.88
N THR A 264 2.42 -25.39 8.02
CA THR A 264 1.46 -24.43 7.45
C THR A 264 0.58 -23.76 8.51
N GLU A 265 0.08 -24.51 9.49
CA GLU A 265 -0.82 -23.98 10.54
C GLU A 265 -0.04 -23.13 11.54
N VAL A 266 1.13 -23.61 11.97
CA VAL A 266 2.03 -22.87 12.88
C VAL A 266 2.50 -21.56 12.22
N TYR A 267 2.96 -21.62 10.97
CA TYR A 267 3.31 -20.43 10.20
C TYR A 267 2.12 -19.48 10.03
N GLY A 268 0.94 -20.02 9.72
CA GLY A 268 -0.29 -19.24 9.59
C GLY A 268 -0.66 -18.51 10.87
N TRP A 269 -0.55 -19.17 12.03
CA TRP A 269 -0.79 -18.57 13.34
C TRP A 269 0.23 -17.47 13.67
N ILE A 270 1.53 -17.73 13.45
CA ILE A 270 2.59 -16.72 13.65
C ILE A 270 2.32 -15.51 12.77
N ARG A 271 2.02 -15.73 11.49
CA ARG A 271 1.78 -14.66 10.53
C ARG A 271 0.54 -13.84 10.91
N LYS A 272 -0.57 -14.50 11.26
CA LYS A 272 -1.83 -13.83 11.58
C LYS A 272 -1.76 -13.07 12.90
N THR A 273 -1.15 -13.66 13.92
CA THR A 273 -1.16 -13.12 15.29
C THR A 273 -0.03 -12.12 15.54
N ILE A 274 1.18 -12.40 15.04
CA ILE A 274 2.39 -11.61 15.35
C ILE A 274 2.78 -10.70 14.18
N GLN A 275 2.88 -11.27 12.97
CA GLN A 275 3.41 -10.52 11.81
C GLN A 275 2.42 -9.50 11.25
N THR A 276 1.15 -9.86 11.11
CA THR A 276 0.11 -9.03 10.50
C THR A 276 -0.05 -7.67 11.22
N PRO A 277 -0.23 -7.62 12.55
CA PRO A 277 -0.30 -6.33 13.25
C PRO A 277 1.00 -5.50 13.12
N ALA A 278 2.17 -6.14 13.06
CA ALA A 278 3.43 -5.43 12.83
C ALA A 278 3.52 -4.81 11.43
N ILE A 279 3.15 -5.55 10.39
CA ILE A 279 3.09 -5.05 9.00
C ILE A 279 2.12 -3.87 8.92
N LEU A 280 0.94 -3.99 9.52
CA LEU A 280 -0.05 -2.91 9.53
C LEU A 280 0.48 -1.64 10.21
N GLY A 281 1.24 -1.79 11.31
CA GLY A 281 1.91 -0.66 11.95
C GLY A 281 2.95 0.02 11.04
N ILE A 282 3.69 -0.75 10.26
CA ILE A 282 4.66 -0.24 9.28
C ILE A 282 3.94 0.48 8.14
N ASP A 283 2.94 -0.16 7.52
CA ASP A 283 2.16 0.42 6.41
C ASP A 283 1.48 1.72 6.83
N PHE A 284 0.94 1.75 8.06
CA PHE A 284 0.40 2.95 8.68
C PHE A 284 1.44 4.06 8.85
N GLY A 285 2.61 3.73 9.40
CA GLY A 285 3.70 4.68 9.60
C GLY A 285 4.21 5.27 8.27
N VAL A 286 4.37 4.43 7.25
CA VAL A 286 4.75 4.83 5.90
C VAL A 286 3.67 5.71 5.27
N GLY A 287 2.40 5.31 5.33
CA GLY A 287 1.28 6.06 4.78
C GLY A 287 1.15 7.46 5.38
N ILE A 288 1.21 7.58 6.71
CA ILE A 288 1.22 8.88 7.40
C ILE A 288 2.45 9.70 7.04
N GLY A 289 3.63 9.08 6.99
CA GLY A 289 4.87 9.77 6.65
C GLY A 289 4.82 10.40 5.26
N LEU A 290 4.31 9.67 4.27
CA LEU A 290 4.12 10.16 2.90
C LEU A 290 3.09 11.30 2.85
N MET A 291 1.95 11.17 3.54
CA MET A 291 0.94 12.22 3.62
C MET A 291 1.49 13.49 4.28
N ALA A 292 2.24 13.35 5.39
CA ALA A 292 2.87 14.47 6.09
C ALA A 292 3.87 15.20 5.19
N MET A 293 4.68 14.45 4.43
CA MET A 293 5.64 15.01 3.50
C MET A 293 4.95 15.75 2.36
N GLY A 294 3.93 15.13 1.73
CA GLY A 294 3.11 15.78 0.70
C GLY A 294 2.47 17.08 1.17
N LEU A 295 1.91 17.09 2.38
CA LEU A 295 1.28 18.27 2.96
C LEU A 295 2.29 19.37 3.32
N ARG A 296 3.50 18.99 3.77
CA ARG A 296 4.61 19.94 3.99
C ARG A 296 5.08 20.60 2.70
N ILE A 297 5.14 19.86 1.60
CA ILE A 297 5.43 20.39 0.27
C ILE A 297 4.32 21.36 -0.15
N TRP A 298 3.06 20.95 -0.01
CA TRP A 298 1.91 21.76 -0.42
C TRP A 298 1.81 23.10 0.33
N LEU A 299 2.07 23.09 1.64
CA LEU A 299 2.07 24.31 2.46
C LEU A 299 3.38 25.09 2.40
N SER A 300 4.30 24.70 1.50
CA SER A 300 5.62 25.32 1.31
C SER A 300 6.40 25.44 2.63
N LEU A 301 6.31 24.41 3.48
CA LEU A 301 7.00 24.35 4.77
C LEU A 301 8.40 23.74 4.67
N GLU A 302 8.73 23.19 3.51
CA GLU A 302 10.10 22.89 3.18
C GLU A 302 10.83 24.23 2.99
N ARG A 303 11.57 24.64 4.03
CA ARG A 303 12.57 25.68 3.87
C ARG A 303 13.50 25.20 2.76
N THR A 304 13.37 25.79 1.58
CA THR A 304 14.53 26.03 0.74
C THR A 304 15.45 26.87 1.60
N GLY A 305 16.40 26.24 2.28
CA GLY A 305 17.48 26.93 2.96
C GLY A 305 18.31 27.64 1.90
N GLY A 306 17.85 28.81 1.48
CA GLY A 306 18.71 29.82 0.87
C GLY A 306 19.41 30.53 2.01
N THR A 307 20.57 30.03 2.39
CA THR A 307 21.67 30.93 2.71
C THR A 307 22.29 31.27 1.36
N ASP A 308 21.79 32.35 0.78
CA ASP A 308 22.45 33.34 -0.09
C ASP A 308 21.47 34.51 -0.25
#